data_AF-A0AAN8K3P0-F1
#
_entry.id   AF-A0AAN8K3P0-F1
#
_cell.length_a   1.000
_cell.length_b   1.000
_cell.length_c   1.000
_cell.angle_alpha   90.00
_cell.angle_beta   90.00
_cell.angle_gamma   90.00
#
_symmetry.space_group_name_H-M   'P 1'
#
loop_
_entity.id
_entity.type
_entity.pdbx_description
1 polymer ?
#
loop_
_entity_poly.entity_id
_entity_poly.type
_entity_poly.pdbx_seq_one_letter_code
_entity_poly.pdbx_strand_id
1 'polypeptide(L)'
;MVSRRIKYYLPTTTLLIILCTVIYYFIVEKSPLTELHTKLAGKGVAEGRVYGHDKHCTDYISTNKLNNMKRLLNMKTTKGVEDILYGLGYPKRTTTSGDVYIPDLPDPKVHIPDIPVIVAGASSNHFNETQAMMYNIDTVIRPVYPHIKVILYDIGFTELERQAIIKYGRCELRTFNFTKYPDHIRYLHTCSWKPIIIQEVLNQHGFTMYMDASIRLKTGNLTRVFNQVKRSGINAIYIPFNNYFVPNHTFSKTFEYFKTKPCLFHGLDEIGAGFAIVVKNNLYAYTIMRSWLVCSLQRNCVMPKGTERITYCSGFKKYHKCHRNDQSALSIAVYMTNHDSVGSLAIPKELFSIHRGQVMQYFH
;
A
#
# COMPACT_ATOMS: atom_id res chain seq x y z
N MET A 1 -13.52 45.95 65.31
CA MET A 1 -12.53 45.62 64.26
C MET A 1 -13.15 44.61 63.31
N VAL A 2 -13.38 45.01 62.07
CA VAL A 2 -14.20 44.31 61.07
C VAL A 2 -13.32 43.32 60.29
N SER A 3 -13.70 42.03 60.29
CA SER A 3 -13.11 40.97 59.47
C SER A 3 -13.54 41.13 58.00
N ARG A 4 -12.63 41.55 57.13
CA ARG A 4 -12.80 41.48 55.66
C ARG A 4 -12.26 40.13 55.15
N ARG A 5 -13.16 39.23 54.75
CA ARG A 5 -12.82 38.08 53.89
C ARG A 5 -12.82 38.54 52.44
N ILE A 6 -11.67 38.46 51.77
CA ILE A 6 -11.55 38.62 50.32
C ILE A 6 -12.04 37.32 49.67
N LYS A 7 -13.17 37.37 48.96
CA LYS A 7 -13.61 36.30 48.05
C LYS A 7 -12.93 36.52 46.69
N TYR A 8 -12.03 35.61 46.30
CA TYR A 8 -11.57 35.55 44.92
C TYR A 8 -12.65 34.91 44.06
N TYR A 9 -13.29 35.69 43.18
CA TYR A 9 -14.15 35.19 42.11
C TYR A 9 -13.27 34.90 40.89
N LEU A 10 -13.04 33.62 40.59
CA LEU A 10 -12.50 33.20 39.30
C LEU A 10 -13.63 33.25 38.24
N PRO A 11 -13.38 33.78 37.03
CA PRO A 11 -14.37 33.79 35.96
C PRO A 11 -14.72 32.36 35.53
N THR A 12 -16.00 32.10 35.33
CA THR A 12 -16.61 30.80 34.99
C THR A 12 -16.03 30.15 33.72
N THR A 13 -15.39 30.93 32.85
CA THR A 13 -14.70 30.44 31.65
C THR A 13 -13.36 29.77 31.94
N THR A 14 -12.63 30.18 32.98
CA THR A 14 -11.35 29.56 33.36
C THR A 14 -11.57 28.22 34.07
N LEU A 15 -12.67 28.08 34.82
CA LEU A 15 -13.05 26.82 35.48
C LEU A 15 -13.46 25.74 34.45
N LEU A 16 -14.14 26.13 33.36
CA LEU A 16 -14.52 25.20 32.29
C LEU A 16 -13.32 24.67 31.49
N ILE A 17 -12.28 25.47 31.29
CA ILE A 17 -11.08 25.05 30.55
C ILE A 17 -10.27 24.05 31.40
N ILE A 18 -10.15 24.28 32.71
CA ILE A 18 -9.48 23.36 33.64
C ILE A 18 -10.28 22.06 33.79
N LEU A 19 -11.61 22.12 33.87
CA LEU A 19 -12.46 20.92 33.89
C LEU A 19 -12.39 20.14 32.57
N CYS A 20 -12.34 20.78 31.41
CA CYS A 20 -12.18 20.09 30.12
C CYS A 20 -10.80 19.48 29.93
N THR A 21 -9.72 20.10 30.42
CA THR A 21 -8.37 19.50 30.35
C THR A 21 -8.19 18.36 31.35
N VAL A 22 -8.75 18.46 32.55
CA VAL A 22 -8.70 17.38 33.55
C VAL A 22 -9.60 16.21 33.14
N ILE A 23 -10.78 16.46 32.57
CA ILE A 23 -11.66 15.40 32.04
C ILE A 23 -11.05 14.76 30.78
N TYR A 24 -10.38 15.52 29.91
CA TYR A 24 -9.63 14.93 28.78
C TYR A 24 -8.47 14.05 29.27
N TYR A 25 -7.75 14.48 30.33
CA TYR A 25 -6.70 13.66 30.93
C TYR A 25 -7.24 12.37 31.58
N PHE A 26 -8.38 12.45 32.29
CA PHE A 26 -8.98 11.29 32.96
C PHE A 26 -9.76 10.35 32.02
N ILE A 27 -10.31 10.83 30.90
CA ILE A 27 -11.00 9.99 29.91
C ILE A 27 -10.00 9.27 28.99
N VAL A 28 -8.83 9.87 28.71
CA VAL A 28 -7.77 9.19 27.93
C VAL A 28 -7.10 8.06 28.73
N GLU A 29 -7.05 8.15 30.06
CA GLU A 29 -6.43 7.11 30.90
C GLU A 29 -7.29 5.87 31.15
N LYS A 30 -8.61 5.91 30.93
CA LYS A 30 -9.51 4.77 31.17
C LYS A 30 -10.26 4.28 29.93
N SER A 31 -9.60 4.30 28.77
CA SER A 31 -10.08 3.52 27.63
C SER A 31 -9.69 2.03 27.80
N PRO A 32 -10.50 1.05 27.37
CA PRO A 32 -10.19 -0.38 27.48
C PRO A 32 -8.93 -0.84 26.71
N LEU A 33 -8.27 0.06 25.99
CA LEU A 33 -7.04 -0.19 25.23
C LEU A 33 -5.78 -0.03 26.07
N THR A 34 -5.77 0.81 27.11
CA THR A 34 -4.57 1.03 27.95
C THR A 34 -4.27 -0.16 28.86
N GLU A 35 -5.30 -0.86 29.35
CA GLU A 35 -5.14 -2.04 30.21
C GLU A 35 -4.59 -3.27 29.46
N LEU A 36 -4.75 -3.31 28.12
CA LEU A 36 -4.14 -4.33 27.27
C LEU A 36 -2.63 -4.08 27.06
N HIS A 37 -2.20 -2.82 27.03
CA HIS A 37 -0.80 -2.45 26.86
C HIS A 37 0.05 -2.73 28.11
N THR A 38 -0.48 -2.52 29.31
CA THR A 38 0.29 -2.75 30.55
C THR A 38 0.42 -4.23 30.91
N LYS A 39 -0.54 -5.09 30.50
CA LYS A 39 -0.40 -6.55 30.63
C LYS A 39 0.60 -7.17 29.64
N LEU A 40 1.00 -6.46 28.59
CA LEU A 40 2.00 -6.92 27.61
C LEU A 40 3.40 -6.34 27.87
N ALA A 41 3.53 -5.25 28.64
CA ALA A 41 4.81 -4.60 28.91
C ALA A 41 5.62 -5.22 30.07
N GLY A 42 5.03 -6.14 30.84
CA GLY A 42 5.63 -6.71 32.06
C GLY A 42 6.10 -8.16 31.96
N LYS A 43 6.11 -8.78 30.78
CA LYS A 43 6.69 -10.12 30.58
C LYS A 43 7.72 -10.04 29.46
N GLY A 44 8.92 -10.51 29.79
CA GLY A 44 10.16 -10.29 29.05
C GLY A 44 10.07 -10.54 27.56
N VAL A 45 10.99 -9.89 26.84
CA VAL A 45 11.49 -10.21 25.50
C VAL A 45 10.56 -11.20 24.79
N ALA A 46 9.65 -10.69 23.95
CA ALA A 46 8.89 -11.53 23.06
C ALA A 46 9.86 -12.20 22.08
N GLU A 47 10.50 -13.28 22.51
CA GLU A 47 11.04 -14.32 21.65
C GLU A 47 9.84 -14.84 20.85
N GLY A 48 9.61 -14.22 19.69
CA GLY A 48 8.72 -14.76 18.70
C GLY A 48 9.17 -16.19 18.43
N ARG A 49 8.34 -17.17 18.81
CA ARG A 49 8.61 -18.58 18.53
C ARG A 49 8.64 -18.73 17.02
N VAL A 50 9.85 -18.75 16.47
CA VAL A 50 10.14 -19.17 15.10
C VAL A 50 9.74 -20.64 15.02
N TYR A 51 8.55 -20.92 14.51
CA TYR A 51 8.13 -22.29 14.27
C TYR A 51 8.89 -22.82 13.05
N GLY A 52 9.99 -23.53 13.33
CA GLY A 52 10.69 -24.38 12.36
C GLY A 52 11.64 -23.63 11.44
N HIS A 53 12.93 -23.98 11.59
CA HIS A 53 14.11 -23.56 10.83
C HIS A 53 14.81 -22.25 11.27
N ASP A 54 16.00 -22.51 11.83
CA ASP A 54 17.09 -21.66 12.29
C ASP A 54 16.85 -20.71 13.47
N LYS A 55 17.47 -21.08 14.60
CA LYS A 55 17.79 -20.25 15.78
C LYS A 55 18.79 -19.11 15.46
N HIS A 56 18.95 -18.74 14.18
CA HIS A 56 20.05 -17.91 13.67
C HIS A 56 19.60 -16.74 12.79
N CYS A 57 18.43 -16.16 13.07
CA CYS A 57 18.16 -14.79 12.64
C CYS A 57 18.50 -13.80 13.75
N THR A 58 19.74 -13.87 14.21
CA THR A 58 20.31 -13.01 15.25
C THR A 58 20.73 -11.63 14.73
N ASP A 59 20.64 -11.37 13.43
CA ASP A 59 20.93 -10.05 12.85
C ASP A 59 19.68 -9.43 12.22
N TYR A 60 18.98 -8.70 13.10
CA TYR A 60 17.98 -7.64 12.91
C TYR A 60 17.67 -7.23 11.44
N ILE A 61 16.38 -7.27 11.08
CA ILE A 61 15.76 -6.07 10.47
C ILE A 61 16.22 -4.97 11.41
N SER A 62 17.00 -3.98 10.98
CA SER A 62 17.31 -2.92 11.93
C SER A 62 15.96 -2.34 12.38
N THR A 63 15.65 -2.42 13.68
CA THR A 63 14.52 -1.71 14.30
C THR A 63 14.57 -0.21 13.97
N ASN A 64 15.73 0.25 13.52
CA ASN A 64 15.91 1.50 12.82
C ASN A 64 15.20 1.52 11.45
N LYS A 65 13.96 2.00 11.47
CA LYS A 65 13.13 2.33 10.31
C LYS A 65 13.84 3.19 9.25
N LEU A 66 14.66 4.16 9.66
CA LEU A 66 15.41 5.02 8.73
C LEU A 66 16.45 4.22 7.94
N ASN A 67 17.14 3.27 8.58
CA ASN A 67 18.11 2.41 7.90
C ASN A 67 17.44 1.49 6.88
N ASN A 68 16.27 0.94 7.21
CA ASN A 68 15.50 0.13 6.25
C ASN A 68 15.06 0.98 5.04
N MET A 69 14.56 2.19 5.28
CA MET A 69 14.20 3.12 4.20
C MET A 69 15.42 3.48 3.34
N LYS A 70 16.57 3.76 3.95
CA LYS A 70 17.83 3.96 3.21
C LYS A 70 18.17 2.74 2.35
N ARG A 71 18.05 1.51 2.86
CA ARG A 71 18.28 0.29 2.08
C ARG A 71 17.35 0.18 0.87
N LEU A 72 16.05 0.44 1.07
CA LEU A 72 15.04 0.44 0.00
C LEU A 72 15.31 1.50 -1.07
N LEU A 73 15.65 2.72 -0.65
CA LEU A 73 15.96 3.81 -1.57
C LEU A 73 17.29 3.58 -2.32
N ASN A 74 18.20 2.78 -1.75
CA ASN A 74 19.48 2.35 -2.33
C ASN A 74 19.43 0.98 -3.03
N MET A 75 18.25 0.44 -3.34
CA MET A 75 18.16 -0.82 -4.10
C MET A 75 18.95 -0.74 -5.41
N LYS A 76 19.62 -1.83 -5.77
CA LYS A 76 20.43 -1.92 -7.00
C LYS A 76 19.51 -1.75 -8.22
N THR A 77 19.96 -1.00 -9.21
CA THR A 77 19.22 -0.72 -10.45
C THR A 77 20.19 -0.67 -11.63
N THR A 78 19.66 -0.89 -12.84
CA THR A 78 20.37 -0.63 -14.09
C THR A 78 20.07 0.81 -14.55
N LYS A 79 20.90 1.36 -15.44
CA LYS A 79 20.68 2.70 -16.02
C LYS A 79 19.28 2.84 -16.64
N GLY A 80 18.86 1.88 -17.45
CA GLY A 80 17.53 1.91 -18.08
C GLY A 80 16.37 1.90 -17.06
N VAL A 81 16.54 1.23 -15.91
CA VAL A 81 15.54 1.30 -14.83
C VAL A 81 15.51 2.67 -14.16
N GLU A 82 16.66 3.30 -13.92
CA GLU A 82 16.70 4.68 -13.39
C GLU A 82 16.11 5.69 -14.38
N ASP A 83 16.32 5.51 -15.70
CA ASP A 83 15.70 6.37 -16.72
C ASP A 83 14.16 6.24 -16.71
N ILE A 84 13.63 5.02 -16.53
CA ILE A 84 12.18 4.79 -16.35
C ILE A 84 11.67 5.44 -15.06
N LEU A 85 12.37 5.25 -13.94
CA LEU A 85 12.01 5.88 -12.66
C LEU A 85 11.99 7.41 -12.77
N TYR A 86 12.96 7.99 -13.51
CA TYR A 86 12.97 9.42 -13.79
C TYR A 86 11.73 9.87 -14.55
N GLY A 87 11.34 9.15 -15.60
CA GLY A 87 10.08 9.40 -16.32
C GLY A 87 8.82 9.29 -15.45
N LEU A 88 8.88 8.50 -14.36
CA LEU A 88 7.81 8.32 -13.38
C LEU A 88 7.84 9.35 -12.23
N GLY A 89 8.71 10.37 -12.32
CA GLY A 89 8.79 11.48 -11.37
C GLY A 89 9.76 11.30 -10.21
N TYR A 90 10.64 10.30 -10.27
CA TYR A 90 11.74 10.16 -9.31
C TYR A 90 12.96 10.99 -9.75
N PRO A 91 13.77 11.53 -8.83
CA PRO A 91 15.00 12.23 -9.20
C PRO A 91 16.01 11.23 -9.79
N LYS A 92 16.85 11.71 -10.72
CA LYS A 92 18.01 10.94 -11.18
C LYS A 92 18.94 10.69 -10.01
N ARG A 93 19.46 9.47 -9.89
CA ARG A 93 20.61 9.21 -9.02
C ARG A 93 21.82 9.98 -9.56
N THR A 94 22.54 10.68 -8.69
CA THR A 94 23.82 11.29 -9.05
C THR A 94 24.84 10.20 -9.40
N THR A 95 25.85 10.56 -10.19
CA THR A 95 26.83 9.62 -10.78
C THR A 95 27.78 8.97 -9.76
N THR A 96 27.80 9.42 -8.50
CA THR A 96 28.50 8.77 -7.40
C THR A 96 27.64 7.66 -6.79
N SER A 97 28.08 6.41 -6.95
CA SER A 97 27.50 5.24 -6.31
C SER A 97 27.53 5.39 -4.78
N GLY A 98 26.45 5.91 -4.19
CA GLY A 98 26.31 6.05 -2.73
C GLY A 98 25.38 7.17 -2.29
N ASP A 99 25.23 8.22 -3.10
CA ASP A 99 24.44 9.40 -2.73
C ASP A 99 23.01 9.29 -3.27
N VAL A 100 22.14 8.61 -2.53
CA VAL A 100 20.70 8.73 -2.78
C VAL A 100 20.23 10.06 -2.23
N TYR A 101 19.89 10.99 -3.12
CA TYR A 101 19.08 12.14 -2.76
C TYR A 101 17.73 11.64 -2.24
N ILE A 102 17.50 11.81 -0.95
CA ILE A 102 16.19 11.61 -0.33
C ILE A 102 15.52 12.98 -0.38
N PRO A 103 14.42 13.15 -1.14
CA PRO A 103 13.72 14.42 -1.16
C PRO A 103 13.19 14.75 0.23
N ASP A 104 13.27 16.03 0.59
CA ASP A 104 12.66 16.57 1.82
C ASP A 104 11.13 16.47 1.69
N LEU A 105 10.58 15.37 2.21
CA LEU A 105 9.14 15.10 2.23
C LEU A 105 8.63 15.11 3.67
N PRO A 106 7.50 15.79 3.96
CA PRO A 106 6.64 16.49 3.02
C PRO A 106 7.17 17.88 2.60
N ASP A 107 7.05 18.20 1.31
CA ASP A 107 7.23 19.54 0.76
C ASP A 107 5.93 20.36 0.98
N PRO A 108 5.96 21.45 1.76
CA PRO A 108 4.77 22.25 2.05
C PRO A 108 4.16 22.92 0.81
N LYS A 109 4.89 23.00 -0.31
CA LYS A 109 4.41 23.61 -1.57
C LYS A 109 3.54 22.64 -2.39
N VAL A 110 3.59 21.34 -2.10
CA VAL A 110 2.82 20.34 -2.84
C VAL A 110 1.42 20.22 -2.25
N HIS A 111 0.43 20.72 -3.00
CA HIS A 111 -0.97 20.52 -2.67
C HIS A 111 -1.42 19.08 -2.97
N ILE A 112 -2.08 18.45 -1.99
CA ILE A 112 -2.65 17.12 -2.13
C ILE A 112 -4.19 17.25 -2.23
N PRO A 113 -4.83 16.71 -3.28
CA PRO A 113 -6.28 16.75 -3.43
C PRO A 113 -7.04 16.07 -2.28
N ASP A 114 -8.31 16.42 -2.12
CA ASP A 114 -9.15 15.84 -1.05
C ASP A 114 -9.64 14.43 -1.33
N ILE A 115 -9.89 14.13 -2.59
CA ILE A 115 -10.33 12.81 -3.06
C ILE A 115 -9.31 12.24 -4.04
N PRO A 116 -9.10 10.91 -4.06
CA PRO A 116 -8.18 10.29 -4.99
C PRO A 116 -8.79 10.16 -6.39
N VAL A 117 -7.92 10.03 -7.39
CA VAL A 117 -8.28 9.46 -8.69
C VAL A 117 -8.35 7.93 -8.55
N ILE A 118 -9.46 7.32 -8.96
CA ILE A 118 -9.57 5.87 -9.05
C ILE A 118 -8.79 5.40 -10.27
N VAL A 119 -7.95 4.37 -10.09
CA VAL A 119 -7.21 3.75 -11.18
C VAL A 119 -7.37 2.24 -11.15
N ALA A 120 -7.45 1.63 -12.32
CA ALA A 120 -7.43 0.18 -12.50
C ALA A 120 -6.69 -0.18 -13.79
N GLY A 121 -6.22 -1.42 -13.90
CA GLY A 121 -5.71 -2.00 -15.15
C GLY A 121 -6.35 -3.36 -15.39
N ALA A 122 -6.80 -3.61 -16.61
CA ALA A 122 -7.44 -4.89 -16.97
C ALA A 122 -7.25 -5.26 -18.44
N SER A 123 -7.33 -6.57 -18.69
CA SER A 123 -7.31 -7.22 -20.00
C SER A 123 -8.61 -8.00 -20.21
N SER A 124 -8.82 -8.53 -21.41
CA SER A 124 -10.05 -9.23 -21.81
C SER A 124 -10.46 -10.35 -20.83
N ASN A 125 -9.51 -11.09 -20.26
CA ASN A 125 -9.80 -12.14 -19.27
C ASN A 125 -10.41 -11.63 -17.94
N HIS A 126 -10.44 -10.31 -17.72
CA HIS A 126 -11.07 -9.63 -16.58
C HIS A 126 -12.14 -8.62 -17.03
N PHE A 127 -12.63 -8.67 -18.28
CA PHE A 127 -13.59 -7.70 -18.82
C PHE A 127 -14.93 -7.70 -18.06
N ASN A 128 -15.47 -8.88 -17.73
CA ASN A 128 -16.69 -9.01 -16.93
C ASN A 128 -16.52 -8.45 -15.50
N GLU A 129 -15.38 -8.71 -14.87
CA GLU A 129 -15.08 -8.15 -13.56
C GLU A 129 -14.93 -6.63 -13.64
N THR A 130 -14.37 -6.11 -14.73
CA THR A 130 -14.24 -4.67 -15.01
C THR A 130 -15.62 -4.02 -15.11
N GLN A 131 -16.56 -4.63 -15.83
CA GLN A 131 -17.95 -4.16 -15.89
C GLN A 131 -18.58 -4.08 -14.50
N ALA A 132 -18.42 -5.12 -13.69
CA ALA A 132 -18.95 -5.12 -12.33
C ALA A 132 -18.24 -4.12 -11.39
N MET A 133 -16.95 -3.87 -11.58
CA MET A 133 -16.24 -2.80 -10.86
C MET A 133 -16.79 -1.42 -11.23
N MET A 134 -17.01 -1.16 -12.53
CA MET A 134 -17.55 0.12 -12.99
C MET A 134 -18.99 0.32 -12.51
N TYR A 135 -19.83 -0.71 -12.56
CA TYR A 135 -21.17 -0.67 -11.95
C TYR A 135 -21.10 -0.34 -10.45
N ASN A 136 -20.17 -0.95 -9.71
CA ASN A 136 -19.99 -0.69 -8.29
C ASN A 136 -19.53 0.76 -8.02
N ILE A 137 -18.60 1.30 -8.80
CA ILE A 137 -18.20 2.70 -8.72
C ILE A 137 -19.41 3.62 -8.95
N ASP A 138 -20.25 3.29 -9.92
CA ASP A 138 -21.38 4.11 -10.35
C ASP A 138 -22.53 4.15 -9.35
N THR A 139 -22.76 3.04 -8.68
CA THR A 139 -23.87 2.87 -7.75
C THR A 139 -23.50 3.11 -6.29
N VAL A 140 -22.21 2.98 -5.92
CA VAL A 140 -21.75 3.12 -4.53
C VAL A 140 -20.91 4.38 -4.31
N ILE A 141 -20.06 4.75 -5.28
CA ILE A 141 -19.07 5.82 -5.09
C ILE A 141 -19.54 7.16 -5.66
N ARG A 142 -20.03 7.17 -6.91
CA ARG A 142 -20.48 8.39 -7.59
C ARG A 142 -21.66 9.10 -6.89
N PRO A 143 -22.58 8.43 -6.17
CA PRO A 143 -23.59 9.13 -5.37
C PRO A 143 -22.99 9.99 -4.24
N VAL A 144 -21.80 9.64 -3.74
CA VAL A 144 -21.11 10.39 -2.67
C VAL A 144 -20.05 11.35 -3.25
N TYR A 145 -19.37 10.94 -4.32
CA TYR A 145 -18.36 11.74 -5.03
C TYR A 145 -18.70 11.86 -6.52
N PRO A 146 -19.64 12.75 -6.91
CA PRO A 146 -20.17 12.82 -8.28
C PRO A 146 -19.11 13.09 -9.36
N HIS A 147 -18.03 13.78 -9.00
CA HIS A 147 -16.95 14.16 -9.90
C HIS A 147 -15.68 13.31 -9.75
N ILE A 148 -15.77 12.15 -9.09
CA ILE A 148 -14.60 11.29 -8.93
C ILE A 148 -14.09 10.80 -10.29
N LYS A 149 -12.82 11.09 -10.56
CA LYS A 149 -12.16 10.68 -11.79
C LYS A 149 -11.80 9.19 -11.73
N VAL A 150 -12.07 8.49 -12.83
CA VAL A 150 -11.70 7.08 -13.01
C VAL A 150 -10.81 6.95 -14.25
N ILE A 151 -9.64 6.34 -14.09
CA ILE A 151 -8.71 6.03 -15.18
C ILE A 151 -8.58 4.52 -15.28
N LEU A 152 -8.98 3.94 -16.41
CA LEU A 152 -8.84 2.53 -16.70
C LEU A 152 -7.72 2.34 -17.71
N TYR A 153 -6.71 1.53 -17.35
CA TYR A 153 -5.67 1.13 -18.27
C TYR A 153 -6.03 -0.17 -18.98
N ASP A 154 -6.00 -0.10 -20.30
CA ASP A 154 -5.99 -1.25 -21.18
C ASP A 154 -4.60 -1.89 -21.19
N ILE A 155 -4.52 -3.10 -20.65
CA ILE A 155 -3.33 -3.97 -20.69
C ILE A 155 -3.53 -5.20 -21.59
N GLY A 156 -4.65 -5.28 -22.34
CA GLY A 156 -4.96 -6.39 -23.24
C GLY A 156 -6.45 -6.62 -23.49
N PHE A 157 -7.26 -5.57 -23.68
CA PHE A 157 -8.63 -5.66 -24.17
C PHE A 157 -8.68 -5.89 -25.68
N THR A 158 -9.75 -6.54 -26.14
CA THR A 158 -10.11 -6.61 -27.56
C THR A 158 -10.65 -5.27 -28.05
N GLU A 159 -10.69 -5.05 -29.37
CA GLU A 159 -11.23 -3.81 -29.92
C GLU A 159 -12.71 -3.61 -29.57
N LEU A 160 -13.52 -4.67 -29.59
CA LEU A 160 -14.94 -4.60 -29.21
C LEU A 160 -15.12 -4.18 -27.74
N GLU A 161 -14.31 -4.74 -26.84
CA GLU A 161 -14.32 -4.38 -25.42
C GLU A 161 -13.89 -2.93 -25.20
N ARG A 162 -12.86 -2.46 -25.93
CA ARG A 162 -12.43 -1.06 -25.90
C ARG A 162 -13.54 -0.12 -26.34
N GLN A 163 -14.22 -0.42 -27.44
CA GLN A 163 -15.36 0.39 -27.91
C GLN A 163 -16.50 0.42 -26.90
N ALA A 164 -16.80 -0.70 -26.25
CA ALA A 164 -17.80 -0.74 -25.18
C ALA A 164 -17.40 0.13 -23.97
N ILE A 165 -16.13 0.07 -23.55
CA ILE A 165 -15.62 0.93 -22.45
C ILE A 165 -15.69 2.41 -22.83
N ILE A 166 -15.29 2.79 -24.05
CA ILE A 166 -15.33 4.18 -24.51
C ILE A 166 -16.77 4.70 -24.50
N LYS A 167 -17.72 3.88 -24.95
CA LYS A 167 -19.12 4.27 -25.06
C LYS A 167 -19.84 4.33 -23.70
N TYR A 168 -19.60 3.35 -22.82
CA TYR A 168 -20.41 3.15 -21.61
C TYR A 168 -19.66 3.30 -20.30
N GLY A 169 -18.32 3.19 -20.30
CA GLY A 169 -17.51 3.08 -19.08
C GLY A 169 -17.46 4.35 -18.24
N ARG A 170 -17.79 5.53 -18.79
CA ARG A 170 -17.69 6.83 -18.08
C ARG A 170 -16.33 6.98 -17.37
N CYS A 171 -15.25 6.64 -18.05
CA CYS A 171 -13.88 6.71 -17.52
C CYS A 171 -12.90 7.19 -18.59
N GLU A 172 -11.72 7.63 -18.17
CA GLU A 172 -10.60 7.84 -19.08
C GLU A 172 -9.94 6.50 -19.38
N LEU A 173 -10.07 6.00 -20.61
CA LEU A 173 -9.38 4.78 -21.06
C LEU A 173 -7.98 5.13 -21.58
N ARG A 174 -6.94 4.49 -21.04
CA ARG A 174 -5.53 4.65 -21.46
C ARG A 174 -4.94 3.33 -21.93
N THR A 175 -4.14 3.34 -22.99
CA THR A 175 -3.38 2.15 -23.39
C THR A 175 -2.07 2.06 -22.61
N PHE A 176 -1.79 0.92 -21.98
CA PHE A 176 -0.50 0.68 -21.35
C PHE A 176 0.56 0.35 -22.40
N ASN A 177 1.54 1.24 -22.58
CA ASN A 177 2.58 1.05 -23.59
C ASN A 177 3.71 0.14 -23.08
N PHE A 178 3.58 -1.16 -23.33
CA PHE A 178 4.59 -2.16 -22.97
C PHE A 178 5.97 -1.95 -23.62
N THR A 179 6.09 -1.24 -24.74
CA THR A 179 7.39 -1.03 -25.41
C THR A 179 8.33 -0.11 -24.63
N LYS A 180 7.79 0.65 -23.67
CA LYS A 180 8.57 1.54 -22.78
C LYS A 180 9.25 0.80 -21.63
N TYR A 181 8.93 -0.47 -21.42
CA TYR A 181 9.32 -1.22 -20.23
C TYR A 181 10.00 -2.54 -20.59
N PRO A 182 10.77 -3.15 -19.67
CA PRO A 182 11.40 -4.43 -19.91
C PRO A 182 10.40 -5.52 -20.31
N ASP A 183 10.82 -6.45 -21.18
CA ASP A 183 9.92 -7.43 -21.81
C ASP A 183 9.12 -8.27 -20.81
N HIS A 184 9.67 -8.57 -19.62
CA HIS A 184 8.97 -9.37 -18.61
C HIS A 184 7.70 -8.70 -18.06
N ILE A 185 7.55 -7.38 -18.22
CA ILE A 185 6.33 -6.65 -17.83
C ILE A 185 5.11 -7.12 -18.64
N ARG A 186 5.33 -7.65 -19.86
CA ARG A 186 4.27 -8.23 -20.70
C ARG A 186 3.67 -9.51 -20.09
N TYR A 187 4.35 -10.14 -19.13
CA TYR A 187 3.81 -11.29 -18.41
C TYR A 187 2.79 -10.82 -17.37
N LEU A 188 1.54 -10.64 -17.81
CA LEU A 188 0.46 -10.03 -17.02
C LEU A 188 0.23 -10.72 -15.67
N HIS A 189 0.46 -12.04 -15.58
CA HIS A 189 0.30 -12.81 -14.34
C HIS A 189 1.20 -12.32 -13.19
N THR A 190 2.34 -11.68 -13.51
CA THR A 190 3.24 -11.14 -12.50
C THR A 190 2.71 -9.86 -11.86
N CYS A 191 1.71 -9.22 -12.49
CA CYS A 191 1.17 -7.91 -12.12
C CYS A 191 2.23 -6.80 -12.01
N SER A 192 3.43 -6.98 -12.61
CA SER A 192 4.54 -6.02 -12.52
C SER A 192 4.22 -4.65 -13.15
N TRP A 193 3.25 -4.59 -14.06
CA TRP A 193 2.73 -3.36 -14.65
C TRP A 193 1.95 -2.49 -13.65
N LYS A 194 1.43 -3.07 -12.56
CA LYS A 194 0.58 -2.40 -11.59
C LYS A 194 1.25 -1.21 -10.89
N PRO A 195 2.40 -1.35 -10.23
CA PRO A 195 3.05 -0.20 -9.58
C PRO A 195 3.42 0.91 -10.58
N ILE A 196 3.69 0.57 -11.84
CA ILE A 196 3.97 1.54 -12.90
C ILE A 196 2.75 2.44 -13.15
N ILE A 197 1.58 1.82 -13.34
CA ILE A 197 0.30 2.52 -13.52
C ILE A 197 -0.03 3.38 -12.30
N ILE A 198 0.10 2.81 -11.10
CA ILE A 198 -0.15 3.53 -9.83
C ILE A 198 0.72 4.77 -9.77
N GLN A 199 2.02 4.63 -10.03
CA GLN A 199 2.97 5.73 -9.96
C GLN A 199 2.73 6.79 -11.04
N GLU A 200 2.39 6.40 -12.27
CA GLU A 200 2.11 7.35 -13.35
C GLU A 200 0.94 8.27 -12.96
N VAL A 201 -0.16 7.68 -12.47
CA VAL A 201 -1.34 8.43 -12.01
C VAL A 201 -1.02 9.22 -10.74
N LEU A 202 -0.28 8.64 -9.79
CA LEU A 202 0.14 9.32 -8.56
C LEU A 202 1.00 10.56 -8.86
N ASN A 203 1.88 10.48 -9.86
CA ASN A 203 2.73 11.60 -10.25
C ASN A 203 1.91 12.74 -10.87
N GLN A 204 0.89 12.41 -11.67
CA GLN A 204 0.00 13.37 -12.35
C GLN A 204 -1.01 14.01 -11.38
N HIS A 205 -1.55 13.24 -10.44
CA HIS A 205 -2.73 13.65 -9.66
C HIS A 205 -2.46 13.79 -8.16
N GLY A 206 -1.33 13.35 -7.65
CA GLY A 206 -0.94 13.51 -6.24
C GLY A 206 -1.69 12.61 -5.25
N PHE A 207 -2.87 12.08 -5.61
CA PHE A 207 -3.64 11.17 -4.75
C PHE A 207 -4.37 10.11 -5.59
N THR A 208 -4.15 8.83 -5.30
CA THR A 208 -4.58 7.72 -6.16
C THR A 208 -5.13 6.56 -5.36
N MET A 209 -6.23 5.98 -5.83
CA MET A 209 -6.85 4.77 -5.30
C MET A 209 -6.86 3.69 -6.38
N TYR A 210 -5.91 2.78 -6.33
CA TYR A 210 -5.82 1.64 -7.23
C TYR A 210 -6.70 0.50 -6.77
N MET A 211 -7.48 -0.08 -7.67
CA MET A 211 -8.24 -1.30 -7.42
C MET A 211 -8.17 -2.27 -8.61
N ASP A 212 -7.97 -3.56 -8.32
CA ASP A 212 -8.16 -4.63 -9.29
C ASP A 212 -9.64 -4.69 -9.71
N ALA A 213 -9.92 -5.19 -10.91
CA ALA A 213 -11.27 -5.39 -11.42
C ALA A 213 -12.16 -6.27 -10.52
N SER A 214 -11.58 -7.06 -9.61
CA SER A 214 -12.30 -7.90 -8.65
C SER A 214 -12.73 -7.20 -7.36
N ILE A 215 -12.32 -5.95 -7.11
CA ILE A 215 -12.64 -5.23 -5.88
C ILE A 215 -14.04 -4.60 -5.96
N ARG A 216 -14.83 -4.78 -4.90
CA ARG A 216 -16.13 -4.10 -4.72
C ARG A 216 -16.10 -3.30 -3.44
N LEU A 217 -16.43 -2.02 -3.51
CA LEU A 217 -16.60 -1.16 -2.35
C LEU A 217 -18.00 -1.34 -1.79
N LYS A 218 -18.10 -1.49 -0.47
CA LYS A 218 -19.35 -1.69 0.27
C LYS A 218 -20.01 -0.38 0.69
N THR A 219 -19.26 0.72 0.62
CA THR A 219 -19.74 2.06 0.98
C THR A 219 -18.99 3.13 0.19
N GLY A 220 -19.69 4.22 -0.14
CA GLY A 220 -19.08 5.42 -0.71
C GLY A 220 -18.45 6.34 0.34
N ASN A 221 -18.77 6.19 1.62
CA ASN A 221 -18.17 7.01 2.67
C ASN A 221 -16.76 6.53 3.02
N LEU A 222 -15.79 6.98 2.23
CA LEU A 222 -14.36 6.67 2.39
C LEU A 222 -13.54 7.80 3.03
N THR A 223 -14.19 8.89 3.49
CA THR A 223 -13.51 10.09 4.01
C THR A 223 -12.53 9.76 5.13
N ARG A 224 -12.89 8.85 6.04
CA ARG A 224 -12.00 8.41 7.13
C ARG A 224 -10.72 7.78 6.59
N VAL A 225 -10.83 6.91 5.59
CA VAL A 225 -9.66 6.25 4.97
C VAL A 225 -8.83 7.25 4.18
N PHE A 226 -9.46 8.17 3.45
CA PHE A 226 -8.76 9.23 2.73
C PHE A 226 -7.99 10.16 3.68
N ASN A 227 -8.52 10.46 4.86
CA ASN A 227 -7.81 11.23 5.87
C ASN A 227 -6.68 10.44 6.54
N GLN A 228 -6.85 9.13 6.71
CA GLN A 228 -5.82 8.25 7.25
C GLN A 228 -4.63 8.12 6.30
N VAL A 229 -4.88 7.87 5.00
CA VAL A 229 -3.82 7.70 4.00
C VAL A 229 -3.00 8.96 3.79
N LYS A 230 -3.60 10.15 3.90
CA LYS A 230 -2.86 11.43 3.86
C LYS A 230 -1.77 11.50 4.95
N ARG A 231 -1.96 10.82 6.08
CA ARG A 231 -0.98 10.72 7.18
C ARG A 231 -0.03 9.54 7.01
N SER A 232 -0.57 8.37 6.66
CA SER A 232 0.21 7.13 6.59
C SER A 232 1.01 6.98 5.29
N GLY A 233 0.67 7.71 4.23
CA GLY A 233 1.28 7.65 2.91
C GLY A 233 0.60 6.62 2.00
N ILE A 234 0.43 5.41 2.50
CA ILE A 234 -0.18 4.29 1.76
C ILE A 234 -1.09 3.49 2.69
N ASN A 235 -2.20 3.01 2.14
CA ASN A 235 -3.03 1.98 2.73
C ASN A 235 -3.22 0.83 1.72
N ALA A 236 -3.24 -0.41 2.18
CA ALA A 236 -3.39 -1.60 1.32
C ALA A 236 -4.20 -2.70 2.01
N ILE A 237 -4.52 -3.78 1.27
CA ILE A 237 -5.22 -4.95 1.83
C ILE A 237 -4.28 -5.71 2.76
N TYR A 238 -4.77 -5.99 3.96
CA TYR A 238 -4.16 -6.96 4.85
C TYR A 238 -4.87 -8.29 4.72
N ILE A 239 -4.10 -9.34 4.51
CA ILE A 239 -4.60 -10.70 4.29
C ILE A 239 -4.35 -11.54 5.55
N PRO A 240 -5.15 -11.41 6.63
CA PRO A 240 -5.08 -12.27 7.80
C PRO A 240 -5.79 -13.60 7.50
N PHE A 241 -5.26 -14.35 6.54
CA PHE A 241 -5.62 -15.75 6.38
C PHE A 241 -4.54 -16.55 7.08
N ASN A 242 -4.89 -17.21 8.19
CA ASN A 242 -4.03 -18.17 8.86
C ASN A 242 -3.35 -19.07 7.80
N ASN A 243 -2.03 -18.91 7.62
CA ASN A 243 -1.15 -19.57 6.64
C ASN A 243 -0.75 -18.80 5.35
N TYR A 244 -1.13 -17.52 5.17
CA TYR A 244 -0.63 -16.68 4.07
C TYR A 244 0.49 -15.75 4.53
N PHE A 245 1.68 -16.34 4.75
CA PHE A 245 2.83 -15.59 5.25
C PHE A 245 3.78 -15.17 4.13
N VAL A 246 4.31 -13.96 4.25
CA VAL A 246 5.29 -13.38 3.31
C VAL A 246 6.41 -14.35 2.91
N PRO A 247 7.13 -15.02 3.84
CA PRO A 247 8.22 -15.91 3.46
C PRO A 247 7.78 -17.23 2.82
N ASN A 248 6.52 -17.63 2.98
CA ASN A 248 5.99 -18.84 2.34
C ASN A 248 5.69 -18.58 0.85
N HIS A 249 5.28 -17.35 0.55
CA HIS A 249 4.79 -16.93 -0.76
C HIS A 249 5.75 -16.00 -1.52
N THR A 250 6.99 -15.90 -1.05
CA THR A 250 8.06 -15.12 -1.67
C THR A 250 9.30 -15.97 -1.81
N PHE A 251 9.96 -15.95 -2.97
CA PHE A 251 11.16 -16.75 -3.20
C PHE A 251 12.42 -16.06 -2.64
N SER A 252 13.45 -16.83 -2.26
CA SER A 252 14.63 -16.31 -1.55
C SER A 252 15.31 -15.16 -2.28
N LYS A 253 15.43 -15.27 -3.60
CA LYS A 253 16.06 -14.27 -4.48
C LYS A 253 15.39 -12.90 -4.42
N THR A 254 14.09 -12.83 -4.16
CA THR A 254 13.42 -11.54 -3.95
C THR A 254 13.92 -10.91 -2.64
N PHE A 255 13.99 -11.66 -1.54
CA PHE A 255 14.57 -11.15 -0.28
C PHE A 255 16.03 -10.75 -0.43
N GLU A 256 16.83 -11.55 -1.13
CA GLU A 256 18.24 -11.25 -1.45
C GLU A 256 18.36 -9.92 -2.22
N TYR A 257 17.46 -9.66 -3.18
CA TYR A 257 17.44 -8.40 -3.93
C TYR A 257 17.15 -7.19 -3.03
N PHE A 258 16.23 -7.34 -2.08
CA PHE A 258 15.93 -6.34 -1.05
C PHE A 258 16.99 -6.26 0.06
N LYS A 259 18.05 -7.07 -0.01
CA LYS A 259 19.12 -7.18 1.00
C LYS A 259 18.57 -7.45 2.40
N THR A 260 17.63 -8.40 2.49
CA THR A 260 16.97 -8.82 3.73
C THR A 260 16.85 -10.35 3.78
N LYS A 261 16.44 -10.89 4.94
CA LYS A 261 16.33 -12.34 5.17
C LYS A 261 14.86 -12.77 5.30
N PRO A 262 14.43 -13.93 4.77
CA PRO A 262 13.03 -14.38 4.84
C PRO A 262 12.49 -14.54 6.27
N CYS A 263 13.33 -15.01 7.19
CA CYS A 263 12.99 -15.22 8.60
C CYS A 263 12.52 -13.96 9.32
N LEU A 264 12.94 -12.79 8.85
CA LEU A 264 12.54 -11.50 9.38
C LEU A 264 11.07 -11.17 9.11
N PHE A 265 10.45 -11.92 8.21
CA PHE A 265 9.04 -11.81 7.87
C PHE A 265 8.25 -13.04 8.36
N HIS A 266 8.84 -13.86 9.24
CA HIS A 266 8.16 -15.04 9.79
C HIS A 266 6.87 -14.65 10.51
N GLY A 267 5.77 -15.32 10.18
CA GLY A 267 4.46 -15.05 10.77
C GLY A 267 3.83 -13.72 10.34
N LEU A 268 4.46 -12.97 9.42
CA LEU A 268 3.89 -11.73 8.90
C LEU A 268 2.98 -12.03 7.70
N ASP A 269 1.75 -11.53 7.77
CA ASP A 269 0.72 -11.71 6.74
C ASP A 269 1.09 -10.99 5.44
N GLU A 270 0.66 -11.54 4.31
CA GLU A 270 0.84 -10.86 3.03
C GLU A 270 0.05 -9.54 2.92
N ILE A 271 0.65 -8.58 2.23
CA ILE A 271 0.01 -7.33 1.83
C ILE A 271 -0.58 -7.52 0.44
N GLY A 272 -1.92 -7.51 0.33
CA GLY A 272 -2.61 -7.67 -0.95
C GLY A 272 -2.43 -6.45 -1.85
N ALA A 273 -1.80 -6.65 -3.01
CA ALA A 273 -1.57 -5.62 -4.02
C ALA A 273 -2.82 -5.30 -4.86
N GLY A 274 -3.97 -5.91 -4.58
CA GLY A 274 -5.20 -5.75 -5.36
C GLY A 274 -6.02 -4.49 -5.04
N PHE A 275 -5.75 -3.85 -3.90
CA PHE A 275 -6.39 -2.58 -3.55
C PHE A 275 -5.40 -1.77 -2.71
N ALA A 276 -5.05 -0.58 -3.21
CA ALA A 276 -4.10 0.31 -2.56
C ALA A 276 -4.53 1.76 -2.74
N ILE A 277 -4.41 2.56 -1.69
CA ILE A 277 -4.63 4.00 -1.72
C ILE A 277 -3.29 4.64 -1.38
N VAL A 278 -2.81 5.55 -2.23
CA VAL A 278 -1.46 6.11 -2.15
C VAL A 278 -1.53 7.62 -2.33
N VAL A 279 -0.84 8.36 -1.47
CA VAL A 279 -0.70 9.81 -1.56
C VAL A 279 0.75 10.19 -1.89
N LYS A 280 0.91 11.22 -2.72
CA LYS A 280 2.21 11.83 -3.00
C LYS A 280 2.65 12.64 -1.78
N ASN A 281 3.87 13.16 -1.83
CA ASN A 281 4.41 14.04 -0.80
C ASN A 281 4.53 13.40 0.60
N ASN A 282 4.67 12.07 0.65
CA ASN A 282 4.86 11.32 1.88
C ASN A 282 6.07 10.40 1.73
N LEU A 283 7.01 10.46 2.69
CA LEU A 283 8.27 9.73 2.60
C LEU A 283 8.08 8.19 2.62
N TYR A 284 7.07 7.68 3.33
CA TYR A 284 6.74 6.25 3.34
C TYR A 284 6.17 5.82 1.99
N ALA A 285 5.18 6.55 1.48
CA ALA A 285 4.61 6.29 0.16
C ALA A 285 5.70 6.32 -0.92
N TYR A 286 6.56 7.33 -0.90
CA TYR A 286 7.68 7.48 -1.83
C TYR A 286 8.63 6.28 -1.77
N THR A 287 9.02 5.86 -0.56
CA THR A 287 9.95 4.75 -0.37
C THR A 287 9.34 3.41 -0.78
N ILE A 288 8.10 3.15 -0.41
CA ILE A 288 7.36 1.92 -0.75
C ILE A 288 7.12 1.86 -2.26
N MET A 289 6.60 2.91 -2.88
CA MET A 289 6.35 2.95 -4.32
C MET A 289 7.64 2.82 -5.12
N ARG A 290 8.72 3.52 -4.73
CA ARG A 290 10.01 3.41 -5.43
C ARG A 290 10.56 1.99 -5.38
N SER A 291 10.57 1.37 -4.19
CA SER A 291 11.11 0.02 -4.02
C SER A 291 10.27 -1.04 -4.71
N TRP A 292 8.94 -0.88 -4.69
CA TRP A 292 8.01 -1.73 -5.43
C TRP A 292 8.27 -1.65 -6.94
N LEU A 293 8.39 -0.43 -7.50
CA LEU A 293 8.74 -0.19 -8.90
C LEU A 293 10.10 -0.78 -9.29
N VAL A 294 11.13 -0.55 -8.47
CA VAL A 294 12.48 -1.09 -8.73
C VAL A 294 12.42 -2.61 -8.86
N CYS A 295 11.71 -3.28 -7.96
CA CYS A 295 11.57 -4.73 -8.04
C CYS A 295 10.79 -5.15 -9.28
N SER A 296 9.64 -4.52 -9.56
CA SER A 296 8.80 -4.83 -10.71
C SER A 296 9.50 -4.64 -12.05
N LEU A 297 10.36 -3.62 -12.17
CA LEU A 297 11.16 -3.35 -13.38
C LEU A 297 12.37 -4.28 -13.53
N GLN A 298 12.62 -5.18 -12.57
CA GLN A 298 13.79 -6.05 -12.56
C GLN A 298 13.33 -7.51 -12.49
N ARG A 299 13.47 -8.24 -13.61
CA ARG A 299 12.99 -9.62 -13.74
C ARG A 299 13.47 -10.51 -12.59
N ASN A 300 14.74 -10.40 -12.22
CA ASN A 300 15.34 -11.20 -11.15
C ASN A 300 14.82 -10.88 -9.74
N CYS A 301 14.14 -9.76 -9.54
CA CYS A 301 13.47 -9.42 -8.29
C CYS A 301 12.01 -9.90 -8.27
N VAL A 302 11.21 -9.46 -9.24
CA VAL A 302 9.75 -9.70 -9.27
C VAL A 302 9.36 -11.09 -9.78
N MET A 303 10.23 -11.74 -10.54
CA MET A 303 10.02 -13.09 -11.07
C MET A 303 11.36 -13.82 -11.15
N PRO A 304 11.96 -14.19 -10.00
CA PRO A 304 13.24 -14.89 -9.98
C PRO A 304 13.20 -16.16 -10.82
N LYS A 305 14.33 -16.51 -11.46
CA LYS A 305 14.43 -17.72 -12.28
C LYS A 305 13.96 -18.95 -11.51
N GLY A 306 13.00 -19.69 -12.07
CA GLY A 306 12.39 -20.89 -11.48
C GLY A 306 10.99 -20.64 -10.92
N THR A 307 10.53 -19.39 -10.80
CA THR A 307 9.20 -19.07 -10.27
C THR A 307 8.12 -18.93 -11.34
N GLU A 308 8.46 -19.03 -12.63
CA GLU A 308 7.56 -18.73 -13.76
C GLU A 308 6.27 -19.57 -13.76
N ARG A 309 6.27 -20.73 -13.09
CA ARG A 309 5.12 -21.63 -12.99
C ARG A 309 4.67 -21.91 -11.55
N ILE A 310 5.29 -21.26 -10.55
CA ILE A 310 5.05 -21.54 -9.13
C ILE A 310 4.23 -20.39 -8.51
N THR A 311 3.08 -20.11 -9.10
CA THR A 311 2.21 -18.97 -8.74
C THR A 311 1.06 -19.35 -7.81
N TYR A 312 0.76 -20.65 -7.70
CA TYR A 312 -0.29 -21.14 -6.82
C TYR A 312 0.20 -21.24 -5.37
N CYS A 313 -0.42 -20.45 -4.49
CA CYS A 313 -0.11 -20.37 -3.08
C CYS A 313 -1.26 -20.91 -2.26
N SER A 314 -1.10 -22.12 -1.72
CA SER A 314 -1.96 -22.67 -0.67
C SER A 314 -1.22 -22.64 0.68
N GLY A 315 -1.97 -22.77 1.78
CA GLY A 315 -1.52 -22.53 3.18
C GLY A 315 -0.45 -23.48 3.72
N PHE A 316 0.67 -23.61 3.03
CA PHE A 316 1.84 -24.35 3.44
C PHE A 316 2.58 -23.59 4.55
N LYS A 317 3.29 -24.31 5.43
CA LYS A 317 4.12 -23.72 6.49
C LYS A 317 5.61 -23.56 6.13
N LYS A 318 6.02 -23.96 4.92
CA LYS A 318 7.43 -23.92 4.48
C LYS A 318 7.71 -22.66 3.65
N TYR A 319 8.89 -22.10 3.81
CA TYR A 319 9.34 -20.95 3.01
C TYR A 319 9.44 -21.28 1.53
N HIS A 320 9.28 -20.24 0.71
CA HIS A 320 9.55 -20.25 -0.73
C HIS A 320 8.75 -21.29 -1.51
N LYS A 321 7.54 -21.63 -1.05
CA LYS A 321 6.68 -22.65 -1.66
C LYS A 321 6.03 -22.19 -2.95
N CYS A 322 5.74 -20.91 -3.03
CA CYS A 322 5.25 -20.25 -4.23
C CYS A 322 5.78 -18.82 -4.28
N HIS A 323 5.46 -18.09 -5.34
CA HIS A 323 5.84 -16.70 -5.50
C HIS A 323 4.65 -15.86 -5.96
N ARG A 324 4.36 -14.80 -5.20
CA ARG A 324 3.28 -13.84 -5.48
C ARG A 324 3.76 -12.55 -6.15
N ASN A 325 4.93 -12.59 -6.79
CA ASN A 325 5.44 -11.54 -7.69
C ASN A 325 5.36 -10.11 -7.11
N ASP A 326 4.58 -9.22 -7.70
CA ASP A 326 4.43 -7.81 -7.26
C ASP A 326 3.95 -7.71 -5.81
N GLN A 327 3.06 -8.61 -5.37
CA GLN A 327 2.54 -8.68 -4.01
C GLN A 327 3.65 -9.02 -3.00
N SER A 328 4.57 -9.92 -3.38
CA SER A 328 5.76 -10.24 -2.56
C SER A 328 6.65 -8.99 -2.38
N ALA A 329 6.88 -8.25 -3.47
CA ALA A 329 7.68 -7.04 -3.44
C ALA A 329 7.04 -5.93 -2.59
N LEU A 330 5.73 -5.70 -2.75
CA LEU A 330 4.97 -4.76 -1.93
C LEU A 330 5.04 -5.13 -0.45
N SER A 331 4.85 -6.42 -0.13
CA SER A 331 4.87 -6.89 1.26
C SER A 331 6.23 -6.60 1.91
N ILE A 332 7.33 -6.96 1.25
CA ILE A 332 8.68 -6.69 1.78
C ILE A 332 8.88 -5.18 2.00
N ALA A 333 8.53 -4.35 1.02
CA ALA A 333 8.67 -2.90 1.11
C ALA A 333 7.90 -2.32 2.30
N VAL A 334 6.62 -2.69 2.46
CA VAL A 334 5.74 -2.22 3.54
C VAL A 334 6.26 -2.62 4.92
N TYR A 335 6.66 -3.89 5.11
CA TYR A 335 7.18 -4.34 6.40
C TYR A 335 8.53 -3.72 6.74
N MET A 336 9.40 -3.50 5.75
CA MET A 336 10.67 -2.82 5.96
C MET A 336 10.48 -1.33 6.34
N THR A 337 9.44 -0.65 5.84
CA THR A 337 9.17 0.76 6.20
C THR A 337 8.33 0.92 7.46
N ASN A 338 7.41 0.01 7.75
CA ASN A 338 6.36 0.25 8.75
C ASN A 338 6.24 -0.82 9.84
N HIS A 339 7.15 -1.81 9.88
CA HIS A 339 7.24 -2.93 10.85
C HIS A 339 6.16 -2.97 11.94
N ASP A 340 6.30 -2.19 13.02
CA ASP A 340 5.44 -2.24 14.22
C ASP A 340 4.07 -1.56 14.06
N SER A 341 3.89 -0.78 12.99
CA SER A 341 2.68 0.03 12.73
C SER A 341 1.98 -0.37 11.45
N VAL A 342 2.30 -1.54 10.90
CA VAL A 342 1.72 -2.09 9.68
C VAL A 342 0.19 -2.16 9.75
N GLY A 343 -0.39 -2.51 10.90
CA GLY A 343 -1.86 -2.50 11.09
C GLY A 343 -2.51 -1.14 10.84
N SER A 344 -1.80 -0.02 11.08
CA SER A 344 -2.29 1.33 10.77
C SER A 344 -2.34 1.64 9.27
N LEU A 345 -1.75 0.79 8.44
CA LEU A 345 -1.81 0.89 6.99
C LEU A 345 -2.96 0.05 6.41
N ALA A 346 -3.73 -0.67 7.23
CA ALA A 346 -4.77 -1.55 6.72
C ALA A 346 -5.99 -0.79 6.21
N ILE A 347 -6.44 -1.15 5.00
CA ILE A 347 -7.79 -0.84 4.56
C ILE A 347 -8.74 -1.77 5.32
N PRO A 348 -9.71 -1.23 6.07
CA PRO A 348 -10.65 -2.07 6.83
C PRO A 348 -11.48 -2.98 5.92
N LYS A 349 -11.60 -4.27 6.29
CA LYS A 349 -12.25 -5.31 5.48
C LYS A 349 -13.76 -5.11 5.32
N GLU A 350 -14.37 -4.34 6.19
CA GLU A 350 -15.77 -3.94 6.11
C GLU A 350 -16.04 -2.97 4.96
N LEU A 351 -15.00 -2.32 4.39
CA LEU A 351 -15.16 -1.36 3.31
C LEU A 351 -15.17 -1.98 1.93
N PHE A 352 -14.68 -3.22 1.78
CA PHE A 352 -14.59 -3.87 0.48
C PHE A 352 -14.81 -5.38 0.52
N SER A 353 -15.03 -5.97 -0.64
CA SER A 353 -15.00 -7.42 -0.89
C SER A 353 -14.24 -7.71 -2.18
N ILE A 354 -13.79 -8.95 -2.32
CA ILE A 354 -13.06 -9.43 -3.51
C ILE A 354 -13.95 -10.46 -4.21
N HIS A 355 -14.34 -10.18 -5.45
CA HIS A 355 -15.24 -10.98 -6.28
C HIS A 355 -14.51 -11.46 -7.54
N ARG A 356 -13.66 -12.49 -7.39
CA ARG A 356 -12.91 -13.07 -8.50
C ARG A 356 -13.84 -13.86 -9.43
N GLY A 357 -13.73 -13.65 -10.73
CA GLY A 357 -14.52 -14.34 -11.75
C GLY A 357 -15.98 -13.90 -11.82
N GLN A 358 -16.34 -12.75 -11.23
CA GLN A 358 -17.72 -12.24 -11.32
C GLN A 358 -18.09 -11.92 -12.76
N VAL A 359 -19.25 -12.43 -13.18
CA VAL A 359 -19.85 -12.12 -14.48
C VAL A 359 -20.90 -11.02 -14.32
N MET A 360 -20.79 -9.96 -15.12
CA MET A 360 -21.79 -8.90 -15.22
C MET A 360 -21.75 -8.29 -16.61
N GLN A 361 -22.93 -7.95 -17.13
CA GLN A 361 -23.08 -7.13 -18.33
C GLN A 361 -23.54 -5.75 -17.89
N TYR A 362 -22.69 -4.74 -18.05
CA TYR A 362 -22.96 -3.35 -17.68
C TYR A 362 -22.73 -2.38 -18.84
N PHE A 363 -21.81 -2.70 -19.75
CA PHE A 363 -21.56 -1.89 -20.95
C PHE A 363 -22.50 -2.31 -22.09
N HIS A 364 -23.76 -1.90 -22.05
CA HIS A 364 -24.75 -2.14 -23.10
C HIS A 364 -25.66 -0.95 -23.34
#